data_AF-A0A532EDD9-F1
#
_entry.id   AF-A0A532EDD9-F1
#
_cell.length_a   1.000
_cell.length_b   1.000
_cell.length_c   1.000
_cell.angle_alpha   90.00
_cell.angle_beta   90.00
_cell.angle_gamma   90.00
#
_symmetry.space_group_name_H-M   'P 1'
#
loop_
_entity.id
_entity.type
_entity.pdbx_description
1 polymer ?
#
loop_
_entity_poly.entity_id
_entity_poly.type
_entity_poly.pdbx_seq_one_letter_code
_entity_poly.pdbx_strand_id
1 'polypeptide(L)'
;MFNLFKKLRRKPAEDPPASQSAAPSTIKQSLLSLEQRLMFDAAAAATAAEVQSEQVAQDQAEAAVSSEGTDESTTPEQQESQELLQAIGSYSPGESSTEVVFVDPTVPDYESLLAGMGLNVEVVVLDASRDGVEQIAESLTGRSGIDAIHLISHGDAGTLQVGTGTLTAESMSTRYVDELATVQQALSEQADILVYGCNFAEGDVGQAAVARLAELTGADVAANSDRTGHIDLGGDWKFETQVGSIETDLAITDAAQMDWKGILTTETVGDQFSLSSYDNHDGTQKWASDWSETDAGGGGASGGDVHVASSQLRIDAGSVGNQASRQVDLSGTSGAILTFDYTNSLSGSDQIEIRVSADGKTYTTLTDGVFSPKSNAGSGTVKLDISGYASASTTIQFLVTGVGGGDSLSVDNVQVSYDTGAANSAPTISSNGGGTTASVTVGENSTVVTTVTATDVDAGHTLGYSIAGGADAGRFTINNSTGQLSFASAPSYEAPADSGGNNVYDVTVQVSDGQGGTDTQALAVTVANVNEAPTDLALSANTVAENAANGTVVGTVSGTDSDTGDTRTYSLTDNAGGRFAINSSTGQITVANRSLLNYESATSHNLTVRVTLPSMIGR
;
A
#
# COMPACT_ATOMS: atom_id res chain seq x y z
N MET A 1 -15.29 7.11 50.86
CA MET A 1 -14.93 6.16 51.95
C MET A 1 -16.15 5.94 52.84
N PHE A 2 -16.57 4.68 53.03
CA PHE A 2 -17.50 4.14 54.05
C PHE A 2 -18.85 4.82 54.43
N ASN A 3 -19.92 4.23 53.89
CA ASN A 3 -21.16 3.74 54.53
C ASN A 3 -21.43 3.96 56.04
N LEU A 4 -22.70 4.25 56.38
CA LEU A 4 -23.37 3.72 57.59
C LEU A 4 -24.93 3.64 57.42
N PHE A 5 -25.52 2.51 57.03
CA PHE A 5 -26.02 1.37 57.85
C PHE A 5 -27.15 1.62 58.89
N LYS A 6 -28.32 0.97 58.68
CA LYS A 6 -29.30 0.46 59.68
C LYS A 6 -30.48 -0.26 58.95
N LYS A 7 -31.06 -1.39 59.41
CA LYS A 7 -30.68 -2.36 60.47
C LYS A 7 -31.62 -3.62 60.48
N LEU A 8 -31.09 -4.77 60.96
CA LEU A 8 -31.81 -5.97 61.52
C LEU A 8 -32.63 -6.85 60.56
N ARG A 9 -32.85 -8.18 60.75
CA ARG A 9 -32.19 -9.36 61.44
C ARG A 9 -33.00 -10.60 60.96
N ARG A 10 -32.51 -11.83 60.76
CA ARG A 10 -31.60 -12.73 61.53
C ARG A 10 -31.01 -13.84 60.59
N LYS A 11 -30.12 -14.71 61.11
CA LYS A 11 -29.36 -15.83 60.46
C LYS A 11 -29.44 -17.08 61.41
N PRO A 12 -28.82 -18.28 61.22
CA PRO A 12 -28.02 -18.86 60.09
C PRO A 12 -28.19 -20.40 59.80
N ALA A 13 -27.28 -20.94 58.96
CA ALA A 13 -26.60 -22.27 59.03
C ALA A 13 -26.94 -23.40 58.01
N GLU A 14 -25.95 -24.27 57.78
CA GLU A 14 -25.73 -25.19 56.62
C GLU A 14 -25.99 -26.70 56.90
N ASP A 15 -25.69 -27.57 55.89
CA ASP A 15 -25.68 -29.07 55.83
C ASP A 15 -24.77 -29.77 56.90
N PRO A 16 -24.62 -31.14 57.00
CA PRO A 16 -25.12 -32.33 56.25
C PRO A 16 -25.77 -33.40 57.21
N PRO A 17 -25.77 -34.78 57.05
CA PRO A 17 -25.37 -35.74 56.00
C PRO A 17 -26.42 -36.85 55.64
N ALA A 18 -26.08 -38.16 55.66
CA ALA A 18 -26.76 -39.22 54.87
C ALA A 18 -26.88 -40.67 55.48
N SER A 19 -27.70 -41.52 54.82
CA SER A 19 -27.85 -43.01 54.92
C SER A 19 -28.68 -43.59 56.10
N GLN A 20 -29.23 -44.83 56.11
CA GLN A 20 -29.02 -46.07 55.29
C GLN A 20 -30.17 -47.12 55.44
N SER A 21 -30.12 -48.27 54.71
CA SER A 21 -30.76 -49.61 54.98
C SER A 21 -32.23 -49.85 54.48
N ALA A 22 -32.68 -50.97 53.88
CA ALA A 22 -32.05 -52.22 53.34
C ALA A 22 -32.97 -52.95 52.28
N ALA A 23 -32.49 -54.06 51.66
CA ALA A 23 -33.06 -54.78 50.48
C ALA A 23 -33.81 -56.12 50.84
N PRO A 24 -34.25 -57.03 49.91
CA PRO A 24 -33.58 -57.65 48.71
C PRO A 24 -34.55 -57.77 47.45
N SER A 25 -34.48 -58.58 46.36
CA SER A 25 -33.57 -59.49 45.57
C SER A 25 -34.31 -59.99 44.28
N THR A 26 -33.81 -60.66 43.21
CA THR A 26 -32.54 -60.77 42.41
C THR A 26 -32.79 -61.76 41.22
N ILE A 27 -31.92 -61.82 40.17
CA ILE A 27 -31.72 -62.87 39.11
C ILE A 27 -32.38 -62.71 37.69
N LYS A 28 -31.53 -62.39 36.68
CA LYS A 28 -31.27 -62.96 35.30
C LYS A 28 -32.39 -63.66 34.47
N GLN A 29 -32.37 -63.82 33.12
CA GLN A 29 -31.62 -63.35 31.90
C GLN A 29 -32.51 -63.73 30.66
N SER A 30 -32.42 -63.16 29.44
CA SER A 30 -31.52 -63.58 28.32
C SER A 30 -31.93 -62.93 26.95
N LEU A 31 -31.20 -63.20 25.86
CA LEU A 31 -31.24 -62.55 24.54
C LEU A 31 -32.13 -63.20 23.45
N LEU A 32 -32.62 -62.35 22.53
CA LEU A 32 -32.74 -62.42 21.05
C LEU A 32 -32.96 -63.77 20.29
N SER A 33 -33.91 -63.74 19.33
CA SER A 33 -34.01 -64.62 18.14
C SER A 33 -33.50 -63.86 16.89
N LEU A 34 -32.73 -64.42 15.94
CA LEU A 34 -32.90 -65.62 15.10
C LEU A 34 -33.98 -65.48 14.00
N GLU A 35 -33.60 -65.75 12.75
CA GLU A 35 -34.33 -65.48 11.49
C GLU A 35 -35.30 -66.59 11.05
N GLN A 36 -36.15 -66.34 10.04
CA GLN A 36 -36.02 -66.88 8.66
C GLN A 36 -37.34 -66.89 7.84
N ARG A 37 -37.16 -67.04 6.50
CA ARG A 37 -38.09 -67.47 5.42
C ARG A 37 -38.91 -66.35 4.74
N LEU A 38 -38.84 -66.09 3.42
CA LEU A 38 -38.66 -66.89 2.17
C LEU A 38 -39.99 -67.25 1.47
N MET A 39 -40.28 -66.57 0.35
CA MET A 39 -41.11 -67.03 -0.77
C MET A 39 -40.64 -66.42 -2.10
N PHE A 40 -40.85 -67.16 -3.19
CA PHE A 40 -40.72 -66.73 -4.59
C PHE A 40 -42.11 -66.41 -5.16
N ASP A 41 -42.19 -65.53 -6.16
CA ASP A 41 -42.81 -65.88 -7.45
C ASP A 41 -42.19 -65.03 -8.59
N ALA A 42 -42.43 -65.36 -9.85
CA ALA A 42 -41.64 -64.84 -10.99
C ALA A 42 -42.46 -64.42 -12.23
N ALA A 43 -42.05 -63.30 -12.83
CA ALA A 43 -42.32 -62.94 -14.22
C ALA A 43 -41.17 -62.06 -14.76
N ALA A 44 -40.84 -62.18 -16.06
CA ALA A 44 -39.75 -61.45 -16.72
C ALA A 44 -40.29 -60.30 -17.59
N ALA A 45 -39.50 -59.38 -18.17
CA ALA A 45 -38.04 -59.36 -18.37
C ALA A 45 -37.46 -57.94 -18.56
N ALA A 46 -36.15 -57.78 -18.27
CA ALA A 46 -35.25 -56.66 -18.64
C ALA A 46 -35.60 -55.26 -18.05
N THR A 47 -34.64 -54.37 -17.76
CA THR A 47 -33.22 -54.29 -18.19
C THR A 47 -32.29 -53.90 -17.01
N ALA A 48 -30.97 -53.99 -17.22
CA ALA A 48 -29.87 -53.62 -16.31
C ALA A 48 -29.89 -52.16 -15.80
N ALA A 49 -29.11 -51.74 -14.80
CA ALA A 49 -28.45 -52.37 -13.63
C ALA A 49 -27.68 -51.25 -12.88
N GLU A 50 -27.66 -51.22 -11.55
CA GLU A 50 -27.24 -50.01 -10.81
C GLU A 50 -26.57 -50.29 -9.44
N VAL A 51 -25.70 -49.34 -9.04
CA VAL A 51 -25.11 -49.07 -7.70
C VAL A 51 -24.19 -50.15 -7.05
N GLN A 52 -23.19 -49.64 -6.33
CA GLN A 52 -22.19 -50.37 -5.52
C GLN A 52 -22.70 -50.60 -4.07
N SER A 53 -22.10 -51.55 -3.33
CA SER A 53 -21.88 -51.30 -1.89
C SER A 53 -20.73 -52.11 -1.26
N GLU A 54 -19.86 -51.36 -0.57
CA GLU A 54 -19.29 -51.66 0.75
C GLU A 54 -18.28 -52.80 0.97
N GLN A 55 -17.71 -52.77 2.18
CA GLN A 55 -16.36 -53.22 2.55
C GLN A 55 -16.33 -53.52 4.06
N VAL A 56 -15.25 -54.14 4.56
CA VAL A 56 -14.98 -54.42 6.00
C VAL A 56 -15.84 -55.57 6.56
N ALA A 57 -15.31 -56.61 7.23
CA ALA A 57 -13.94 -57.12 7.35
C ALA A 57 -13.97 -58.59 7.84
N GLN A 58 -12.82 -59.25 7.91
CA GLN A 58 -12.56 -60.09 9.07
C GLN A 58 -11.10 -59.94 9.54
N ASP A 59 -10.93 -59.67 10.84
CA ASP A 59 -9.69 -59.20 11.45
C ASP A 59 -8.79 -60.30 12.03
N GLN A 60 -7.48 -60.11 11.80
CA GLN A 60 -6.37 -60.29 12.77
C GLN A 60 -6.04 -61.72 13.30
N ALA A 61 -4.92 -61.76 14.07
CA ALA A 61 -4.20 -62.92 14.60
C ALA A 61 -3.49 -63.79 13.53
N GLU A 62 -2.18 -64.07 13.60
CA GLU A 62 -1.13 -63.84 14.61
C GLU A 62 0.25 -63.69 13.92
N ALA A 63 1.10 -62.75 14.38
CA ALA A 63 2.59 -62.80 14.36
C ALA A 63 3.26 -61.39 14.41
N ALA A 64 3.04 -60.61 15.47
CA ALA A 64 3.87 -59.43 15.75
C ALA A 64 4.97 -59.79 16.77
N VAL A 65 6.27 -59.69 16.40
CA VAL A 65 7.44 -59.49 17.29
C VAL A 65 8.74 -59.37 16.44
N SER A 66 9.53 -58.31 16.68
CA SER A 66 10.88 -58.01 16.14
C SER A 66 11.07 -57.89 14.61
N SER A 67 11.93 -57.01 14.09
CA SER A 67 12.56 -55.77 14.63
C SER A 67 13.28 -55.01 13.48
N GLU A 68 13.45 -53.69 13.63
CA GLU A 68 14.49 -52.85 12.98
C GLU A 68 14.50 -52.72 11.43
N GLY A 69 13.57 -51.90 10.91
CA GLY A 69 13.83 -50.63 10.21
C GLY A 69 14.88 -50.47 9.09
N THR A 70 14.40 -49.95 7.95
CA THR A 70 14.99 -48.84 7.16
C THR A 70 13.87 -48.14 6.38
N ASP A 71 13.78 -46.81 6.44
CA ASP A 71 12.92 -46.01 5.55
C ASP A 71 13.57 -45.80 4.17
N GLU A 72 12.80 -45.89 3.10
CA GLU A 72 13.12 -45.28 1.80
C GLU A 72 12.27 -44.01 1.64
N SER A 73 12.88 -42.83 1.84
CA SER A 73 12.25 -41.54 1.57
C SER A 73 12.33 -41.20 0.08
N THR A 74 11.19 -41.06 -0.58
CA THR A 74 11.09 -40.38 -1.89
C THR A 74 11.61 -38.95 -1.79
N THR A 75 12.34 -38.47 -2.80
CA THR A 75 12.88 -37.10 -2.78
C THR A 75 11.81 -36.06 -3.19
N PRO A 76 11.90 -34.80 -2.73
CA PRO A 76 10.93 -33.75 -3.09
C PRO A 76 10.75 -33.61 -4.61
N GLU A 77 11.84 -33.67 -5.38
CA GLU A 77 11.84 -33.63 -6.85
C GLU A 77 10.95 -34.71 -7.49
N GLN A 78 10.81 -35.89 -6.86
CA GLN A 78 9.93 -36.98 -7.33
C GLN A 78 8.46 -36.77 -6.95
N GLN A 79 8.21 -35.95 -5.93
CA GLN A 79 6.88 -35.59 -5.47
C GLN A 79 6.34 -34.43 -6.33
N GLU A 80 7.12 -33.36 -6.52
CA GLU A 80 6.88 -32.29 -7.50
C GLU A 80 6.65 -32.85 -8.90
N SER A 81 7.47 -33.82 -9.35
CA SER A 81 7.29 -34.48 -10.66
C SER A 81 5.96 -35.24 -10.78
N GLN A 82 5.42 -35.78 -9.68
CA GLN A 82 4.15 -36.50 -9.67
C GLN A 82 2.95 -35.55 -9.56
N GLU A 83 3.09 -34.43 -8.84
CA GLU A 83 2.11 -33.35 -8.78
C GLU A 83 2.00 -32.65 -10.15
N LEU A 84 3.13 -32.37 -10.83
CA LEU A 84 3.16 -31.93 -12.22
C LEU A 84 2.49 -32.91 -13.18
N LEU A 85 2.72 -34.22 -13.03
CA LEU A 85 2.08 -35.24 -13.87
C LEU A 85 0.57 -35.39 -13.58
N GLN A 86 0.10 -35.05 -12.38
CA GLN A 86 -1.33 -34.97 -12.07
C GLN A 86 -1.94 -33.67 -12.63
N ALA A 87 -1.28 -32.52 -12.49
CA ALA A 87 -1.73 -31.24 -13.05
C ALA A 87 -1.83 -31.28 -14.59
N ILE A 88 -0.87 -31.93 -15.27
CA ILE A 88 -0.92 -32.20 -16.71
C ILE A 88 -1.97 -33.27 -17.04
N GLY A 89 -2.28 -34.17 -16.11
CA GLY A 89 -3.36 -35.16 -16.23
C GLY A 89 -4.77 -34.58 -16.11
N SER A 90 -4.94 -33.49 -15.36
CA SER A 90 -6.18 -32.68 -15.31
C SER A 90 -6.29 -31.68 -16.45
N TYR A 91 -5.22 -31.43 -17.20
CA TYR A 91 -5.26 -30.59 -18.41
C TYR A 91 -5.96 -31.32 -19.57
N SER A 92 -7.28 -31.38 -19.50
CA SER A 92 -8.07 -31.37 -20.73
C SER A 92 -7.82 -30.01 -21.40
N PRO A 93 -7.36 -29.97 -22.67
CA PRO A 93 -7.37 -28.72 -23.41
C PRO A 93 -8.82 -28.29 -23.54
N GLY A 94 -9.19 -27.20 -22.87
CA GLY A 94 -10.52 -26.63 -22.99
C GLY A 94 -10.83 -26.29 -24.44
N GLU A 95 -12.11 -26.39 -24.80
CA GLU A 95 -12.62 -25.52 -25.86
C GLU A 95 -12.35 -24.08 -25.38
N SER A 96 -11.84 -23.21 -26.25
CA SER A 96 -11.35 -21.89 -25.83
C SER A 96 -12.52 -21.05 -25.32
N SER A 97 -12.57 -20.86 -24.00
CA SER A 97 -13.53 -19.99 -23.33
C SER A 97 -13.47 -18.59 -23.94
N THR A 98 -14.64 -18.04 -24.28
CA THR A 98 -14.72 -16.71 -24.87
C THR A 98 -15.08 -15.70 -23.78
N GLU A 99 -14.05 -15.23 -23.09
CA GLU A 99 -14.13 -14.32 -21.94
C GLU A 99 -13.98 -12.87 -22.40
N VAL A 100 -14.84 -11.96 -21.91
CA VAL A 100 -14.80 -10.52 -22.25
C VAL A 100 -14.69 -9.68 -20.97
N VAL A 101 -13.73 -8.76 -20.92
CA VAL A 101 -13.53 -7.81 -19.82
C VAL A 101 -13.96 -6.42 -20.27
N PHE A 102 -15.04 -5.91 -19.67
CA PHE A 102 -15.42 -4.51 -19.78
C PHE A 102 -14.79 -3.70 -18.65
N VAL A 103 -14.11 -2.62 -19.01
CA VAL A 103 -13.45 -1.72 -18.05
C VAL A 103 -13.97 -0.31 -18.25
N ASP A 104 -14.53 0.24 -17.17
CA ASP A 104 -14.84 1.66 -17.07
C ASP A 104 -13.54 2.44 -16.82
N PRO A 105 -13.11 3.36 -17.71
CA PRO A 105 -11.86 4.09 -17.54
C PRO A 105 -11.91 5.17 -16.44
N THR A 106 -13.02 5.29 -15.71
CA THR A 106 -13.06 6.05 -14.45
C THR A 106 -12.42 5.31 -13.28
N VAL A 107 -12.06 4.03 -13.46
CA VAL A 107 -11.30 3.22 -12.49
C VAL A 107 -9.85 3.73 -12.38
N PRO A 108 -9.31 3.93 -11.16
CA PRO A 108 -7.95 4.40 -10.94
C PRO A 108 -6.90 3.49 -11.59
N ASP A 109 -5.96 4.06 -12.34
CA ASP A 109 -4.83 3.32 -12.93
C ASP A 109 -5.29 2.04 -13.68
N TYR A 110 -6.45 2.12 -14.35
CA TYR A 110 -7.04 0.96 -15.04
C TYR A 110 -6.11 0.43 -16.13
N GLU A 111 -5.25 1.28 -16.75
CA GLU A 111 -4.23 0.82 -17.70
C GLU A 111 -3.25 -0.19 -17.08
N SER A 112 -2.95 -0.10 -15.79
CA SER A 112 -2.12 -1.09 -15.09
C SER A 112 -2.88 -2.40 -14.79
N LEU A 113 -4.19 -2.33 -14.56
CA LEU A 113 -5.04 -3.52 -14.55
C LEU A 113 -5.06 -4.18 -15.94
N LEU A 114 -5.19 -3.41 -17.03
CA LEU A 114 -5.17 -3.92 -18.40
C LEU A 114 -3.85 -4.60 -18.76
N ALA A 115 -2.72 -4.05 -18.30
CA ALA A 115 -1.40 -4.67 -18.46
C ALA A 115 -1.26 -6.01 -17.71
N GLY A 116 -2.15 -6.25 -16.74
CA GLY A 116 -2.19 -7.42 -15.87
C GLY A 116 -3.22 -8.50 -16.23
N MET A 117 -3.94 -8.35 -17.33
CA MET A 117 -5.00 -9.27 -17.75
C MET A 117 -4.46 -10.63 -18.24
N GLY A 118 -5.28 -11.67 -18.09
CA GLY A 118 -5.01 -13.01 -18.62
C GLY A 118 -4.85 -13.02 -20.15
N LEU A 119 -3.96 -13.88 -20.67
CA LEU A 119 -3.58 -13.91 -22.09
C LEU A 119 -4.69 -14.33 -23.07
N ASN A 120 -5.86 -14.74 -22.58
CA ASN A 120 -6.97 -15.27 -23.38
C ASN A 120 -8.22 -14.39 -23.40
N VAL A 121 -8.27 -13.30 -22.61
CA VAL A 121 -9.48 -12.46 -22.47
C VAL A 121 -9.54 -11.36 -23.53
N GLU A 122 -10.75 -11.01 -23.97
CA GLU A 122 -10.98 -9.85 -24.84
C GLU A 122 -11.27 -8.60 -23.99
N VAL A 123 -10.40 -7.58 -24.06
CA VAL A 123 -10.60 -6.33 -23.32
C VAL A 123 -11.37 -5.30 -24.16
N VAL A 124 -12.45 -4.77 -23.59
CA VAL A 124 -13.20 -3.63 -24.11
C VAL A 124 -13.19 -2.49 -23.08
N VAL A 125 -12.39 -1.47 -23.35
CA VAL A 125 -12.43 -0.21 -22.57
C VAL A 125 -13.63 0.61 -23.05
N LEU A 126 -14.47 1.04 -22.11
CA LEU A 126 -15.67 1.82 -22.37
C LEU A 126 -15.36 3.31 -22.57
N ASP A 127 -16.25 4.05 -23.21
CA ASP A 127 -16.21 5.51 -23.23
C ASP A 127 -17.00 6.05 -22.02
N ALA A 128 -16.32 6.73 -21.09
CA ALA A 128 -16.94 7.30 -19.88
C ALA A 128 -17.96 8.42 -20.17
N SER A 129 -17.96 9.00 -21.37
CA SER A 129 -18.96 10.00 -21.81
C SER A 129 -20.26 9.37 -22.35
N ARG A 130 -20.27 8.04 -22.57
CA ARG A 130 -21.41 7.27 -23.09
C ARG A 130 -21.97 6.32 -22.04
N ASP A 131 -23.20 5.87 -22.23
CA ASP A 131 -23.81 4.88 -21.32
C ASP A 131 -23.08 3.54 -21.48
N GLY A 132 -22.48 3.02 -20.41
CA GLY A 132 -21.68 1.81 -20.44
C GLY A 132 -22.51 0.55 -20.66
N VAL A 133 -23.78 0.53 -20.26
CA VAL A 133 -24.66 -0.62 -20.45
C VAL A 133 -25.10 -0.71 -21.92
N GLU A 134 -25.40 0.43 -22.54
CA GLU A 134 -25.63 0.53 -23.98
C GLU A 134 -24.38 0.09 -24.77
N GLN A 135 -23.18 0.51 -24.36
CA GLN A 135 -21.91 0.10 -24.99
C GLN A 135 -21.60 -1.40 -24.87
N ILE A 136 -21.87 -2.00 -23.71
CA ILE A 136 -21.75 -3.44 -23.50
C ILE A 136 -22.68 -4.17 -24.49
N ALA A 137 -23.96 -3.77 -24.58
CA ALA A 137 -24.91 -4.36 -25.52
C ALA A 137 -24.52 -4.12 -27.00
N GLU A 138 -24.02 -2.93 -27.36
CA GLU A 138 -23.48 -2.64 -28.70
C GLU A 138 -22.34 -3.60 -29.07
N SER A 139 -21.38 -3.82 -28.15
CA SER A 139 -20.22 -4.69 -28.38
C SER A 139 -20.58 -6.19 -28.46
N LEU A 140 -21.67 -6.58 -27.81
CA LEU A 140 -22.19 -7.96 -27.77
C LEU A 140 -23.21 -8.26 -28.87
N THR A 141 -23.69 -7.24 -29.58
CA THR A 141 -24.72 -7.36 -30.62
C THR A 141 -24.30 -8.33 -31.74
N GLY A 142 -24.97 -9.48 -31.81
CA GLY A 142 -24.72 -10.51 -32.82
C GLY A 142 -23.56 -11.47 -32.52
N ARG A 143 -23.00 -11.42 -31.30
CA ARG A 143 -22.14 -12.47 -30.74
C ARG A 143 -23.00 -13.60 -30.14
N SER A 144 -22.38 -14.72 -29.82
CA SER A 144 -23.01 -15.88 -29.16
C SER A 144 -21.93 -16.82 -28.63
N GLY A 145 -22.13 -17.43 -27.46
CA GLY A 145 -21.11 -18.27 -26.83
C GLY A 145 -20.01 -17.47 -26.15
N ILE A 146 -20.38 -16.39 -25.45
CA ILE A 146 -19.52 -15.73 -24.45
C ILE A 146 -19.67 -16.51 -23.14
N ASP A 147 -18.56 -17.01 -22.60
CA ASP A 147 -18.54 -17.90 -21.44
C ASP A 147 -18.31 -17.14 -20.13
N ALA A 148 -17.72 -15.94 -20.19
CA ALA A 148 -17.73 -15.04 -19.05
C ALA A 148 -17.73 -13.56 -19.47
N ILE A 149 -18.34 -12.73 -18.63
CA ILE A 149 -18.22 -11.27 -18.67
C ILE A 149 -17.63 -10.80 -17.33
N HIS A 150 -16.46 -10.19 -17.39
CA HIS A 150 -15.89 -9.44 -16.27
C HIS A 150 -16.26 -7.97 -16.44
N LEU A 151 -16.78 -7.34 -15.39
CA LEU A 151 -17.17 -5.93 -15.39
C LEU A 151 -16.42 -5.20 -14.28
N ILE A 152 -15.44 -4.39 -14.66
CA ILE A 152 -14.57 -3.64 -13.73
C ILE A 152 -15.01 -2.18 -13.75
N SER A 153 -15.56 -1.73 -12.61
CA SER A 153 -16.09 -0.38 -12.47
C SER A 153 -16.23 0.05 -11.00
N HIS A 154 -16.74 1.26 -10.77
CA HIS A 154 -17.13 1.73 -9.45
C HIS A 154 -18.58 1.37 -9.11
N GLY A 155 -18.86 1.20 -7.82
CA GLY A 155 -20.22 1.05 -7.31
C GLY A 155 -20.37 1.53 -5.87
N ASP A 156 -21.64 1.72 -5.50
CA ASP A 156 -22.17 1.79 -4.14
C ASP A 156 -23.07 0.57 -3.91
N ALA A 157 -23.51 0.34 -2.67
CA ALA A 157 -24.46 -0.71 -2.29
C ALA A 157 -25.72 -0.75 -3.21
N GLY A 158 -25.83 -1.77 -4.06
CA GLY A 158 -26.92 -1.95 -5.03
C GLY A 158 -26.90 -1.04 -6.26
N THR A 159 -25.81 -0.30 -6.49
CA THR A 159 -25.66 0.70 -7.55
C THR A 159 -24.29 0.61 -8.21
N LEU A 160 -24.16 -0.07 -9.33
CA LEU A 160 -22.92 -0.07 -10.12
C LEU A 160 -22.97 1.08 -11.16
N GLN A 161 -21.97 1.95 -11.19
CA GLN A 161 -21.81 2.92 -12.27
C GLN A 161 -21.14 2.21 -13.46
N VAL A 162 -21.53 2.53 -14.69
CA VAL A 162 -20.85 2.01 -15.89
C VAL A 162 -20.89 3.09 -16.98
N GLY A 163 -19.80 3.82 -17.15
CA GLY A 163 -19.73 5.07 -17.90
C GLY A 163 -20.81 6.05 -17.41
N THR A 164 -21.61 6.59 -18.34
CA THR A 164 -22.75 7.40 -17.95
C THR A 164 -23.96 6.60 -17.45
N GLY A 165 -23.98 5.28 -17.66
CA GLY A 165 -25.01 4.38 -17.17
C GLY A 165 -24.91 4.08 -15.67
N THR A 166 -25.97 3.49 -15.13
CA THR A 166 -26.05 3.11 -13.70
C THR A 166 -26.95 1.86 -13.54
N LEU A 167 -26.37 0.71 -13.21
CA LEU A 167 -27.07 -0.54 -12.96
C LEU A 167 -27.56 -0.62 -11.51
N THR A 168 -28.89 -0.60 -11.35
CA THR A 168 -29.62 -0.91 -10.11
C THR A 168 -30.71 -1.91 -10.41
N ALA A 169 -31.29 -2.57 -9.40
CA ALA A 169 -32.43 -3.46 -9.59
C ALA A 169 -33.63 -2.78 -10.29
N GLU A 170 -33.78 -1.46 -10.16
CA GLU A 170 -34.80 -0.67 -10.86
C GLU A 170 -34.40 -0.35 -12.31
N SER A 171 -33.18 0.16 -12.57
CA SER A 171 -32.77 0.54 -13.92
C SER A 171 -32.67 -0.66 -14.86
N MET A 172 -32.18 -1.81 -14.37
CA MET A 172 -32.19 -3.09 -15.08
C MET A 172 -33.62 -3.56 -15.43
N SER A 173 -34.62 -3.14 -14.67
CA SER A 173 -36.02 -3.53 -14.86
C SER A 173 -36.86 -2.53 -15.67
N THR A 174 -36.32 -1.35 -15.99
CA THR A 174 -37.09 -0.21 -16.53
C THR A 174 -36.42 0.53 -17.68
N ARG A 175 -35.08 0.60 -17.69
CA ARG A 175 -34.26 1.22 -18.74
C ARG A 175 -33.57 0.15 -19.58
N TYR A 176 -32.73 -0.68 -18.96
CA TYR A 176 -31.77 -1.55 -19.66
C TYR A 176 -32.31 -2.93 -20.08
N VAL A 177 -33.61 -3.02 -20.38
CA VAL A 177 -34.28 -4.32 -20.59
C VAL A 177 -33.89 -4.93 -21.95
N ASP A 178 -33.78 -4.11 -22.99
CA ASP A 178 -33.42 -4.58 -24.34
C ASP A 178 -31.88 -4.80 -24.44
N GLU A 179 -31.10 -4.04 -23.69
CA GLU A 179 -29.65 -4.15 -23.54
C GLU A 179 -29.28 -5.47 -22.83
N LEU A 180 -29.88 -5.76 -21.67
CA LEU A 180 -29.64 -7.01 -20.94
C LEU A 180 -30.20 -8.23 -21.69
N ALA A 181 -31.30 -8.09 -22.43
CA ALA A 181 -31.75 -9.12 -23.36
C ALA A 181 -30.76 -9.36 -24.51
N THR A 182 -29.96 -8.35 -24.90
CA THR A 182 -28.88 -8.49 -25.89
C THR A 182 -27.65 -9.18 -25.27
N VAL A 183 -27.32 -8.86 -24.01
CA VAL A 183 -26.30 -9.60 -23.22
C VAL A 183 -26.67 -11.08 -23.12
N GLN A 184 -27.90 -11.40 -22.72
CA GLN A 184 -28.44 -12.78 -22.65
C GLN A 184 -28.28 -13.55 -23.97
N GLN A 185 -28.47 -12.89 -25.12
CA GLN A 185 -28.34 -13.54 -26.43
C GLN A 185 -26.88 -13.82 -26.84
N ALA A 186 -25.91 -13.14 -26.24
CA ALA A 186 -24.49 -13.34 -26.50
C ALA A 186 -23.85 -14.42 -25.61
N LEU A 187 -24.39 -14.66 -24.42
CA LEU A 187 -23.86 -15.60 -23.43
C LEU A 187 -24.05 -17.08 -23.83
N SER A 188 -23.28 -17.98 -23.19
CA SER A 188 -23.47 -19.44 -23.24
C SER A 188 -24.41 -19.92 -22.11
N GLU A 189 -24.75 -21.22 -22.08
CA GLU A 189 -25.74 -21.79 -21.13
C GLU A 189 -25.20 -21.94 -19.68
N GLN A 190 -23.90 -21.79 -19.49
CA GLN A 190 -23.18 -21.84 -18.20
C GLN A 190 -22.21 -20.65 -18.11
N ALA A 191 -22.67 -19.47 -18.54
CA ALA A 191 -21.83 -18.28 -18.57
C ALA A 191 -21.84 -17.53 -17.24
N ASP A 192 -20.68 -17.00 -16.84
CA ASP A 192 -20.50 -16.20 -15.63
C ASP A 192 -20.58 -14.69 -15.90
N ILE A 193 -21.03 -13.91 -14.91
CA ILE A 193 -20.81 -12.45 -14.85
C ILE A 193 -20.14 -12.08 -13.52
N LEU A 194 -18.92 -11.55 -13.60
CA LEU A 194 -18.07 -11.23 -12.46
C LEU A 194 -17.96 -9.71 -12.33
N VAL A 195 -18.65 -9.14 -11.34
CA VAL A 195 -18.78 -7.69 -11.13
C VAL A 195 -17.78 -7.23 -10.07
N TYR A 196 -16.68 -6.64 -10.54
CA TYR A 196 -15.65 -6.03 -9.73
C TYR A 196 -16.08 -4.59 -9.42
N GLY A 197 -16.61 -4.36 -8.23
CA GLY A 197 -17.14 -3.05 -7.83
C GLY A 197 -17.30 -2.88 -6.33
N CYS A 198 -16.48 -1.99 -5.78
CA CYS A 198 -16.33 -1.41 -4.41
C CYS A 198 -17.08 -2.00 -3.20
N ASN A 199 -18.37 -2.28 -3.37
CA ASN A 199 -19.32 -2.84 -2.42
C ASN A 199 -20.69 -3.09 -3.11
N PHE A 200 -20.72 -3.36 -4.42
CA PHE A 200 -21.97 -3.40 -5.21
C PHE A 200 -23.02 -4.35 -4.63
N ALA A 201 -22.59 -5.48 -4.06
CA ALA A 201 -23.47 -6.46 -3.43
C ALA A 201 -23.75 -6.22 -1.93
N GLU A 202 -23.35 -5.07 -1.37
CA GLU A 202 -23.56 -4.76 0.05
C GLU A 202 -25.04 -4.67 0.41
N GLY A 203 -25.42 -5.42 1.45
CA GLY A 203 -26.74 -5.40 2.06
C GLY A 203 -27.89 -5.89 1.17
N ASP A 204 -29.11 -5.72 1.67
CA ASP A 204 -30.34 -6.21 1.03
C ASP A 204 -30.55 -5.65 -0.39
N VAL A 205 -30.07 -4.43 -0.66
CA VAL A 205 -30.20 -3.76 -1.97
C VAL A 205 -29.16 -4.28 -2.96
N GLY A 206 -27.92 -4.49 -2.52
CA GLY A 206 -26.86 -5.11 -3.32
C GLY A 206 -27.20 -6.53 -3.74
N GLN A 207 -27.62 -7.37 -2.80
CA GLN A 207 -28.04 -8.75 -3.08
C GLN A 207 -29.26 -8.79 -4.02
N ALA A 208 -30.20 -7.84 -3.90
CA ALA A 208 -31.32 -7.72 -4.83
C ALA A 208 -30.88 -7.28 -6.25
N ALA A 209 -29.85 -6.44 -6.37
CA ALA A 209 -29.30 -6.05 -7.67
C ALA A 209 -28.57 -7.23 -8.35
N VAL A 210 -27.71 -7.95 -7.63
CA VAL A 210 -27.01 -9.15 -8.15
C VAL A 210 -28.00 -10.22 -8.62
N ALA A 211 -29.00 -10.55 -7.79
CA ALA A 211 -30.03 -11.52 -8.15
C ALA A 211 -30.88 -11.07 -9.36
N ARG A 212 -31.10 -9.77 -9.52
CA ARG A 212 -31.86 -9.22 -10.66
C ARG A 212 -31.04 -9.20 -11.95
N LEU A 213 -29.71 -9.03 -11.87
CA LEU A 213 -28.82 -9.18 -13.02
C LEU A 213 -28.87 -10.63 -13.54
N ALA A 214 -28.68 -11.61 -12.64
CA ALA A 214 -28.76 -13.04 -12.95
C ALA A 214 -30.12 -13.44 -13.58
N GLU A 215 -31.24 -12.95 -13.04
CA GLU A 215 -32.58 -13.22 -13.58
C GLU A 215 -32.78 -12.70 -15.02
N LEU A 216 -32.12 -11.59 -15.37
CA LEU A 216 -32.29 -10.92 -16.67
C LEU A 216 -31.30 -11.41 -17.74
N THR A 217 -30.06 -11.72 -17.36
CA THR A 217 -29.06 -12.29 -18.29
C THR A 217 -29.23 -13.80 -18.44
N GLY A 218 -29.69 -14.50 -17.40
CA GLY A 218 -29.72 -15.96 -17.35
C GLY A 218 -28.35 -16.59 -17.08
N ALA A 219 -27.36 -15.77 -16.74
CA ALA A 219 -26.03 -16.19 -16.30
C ALA A 219 -25.97 -16.31 -14.77
N ASP A 220 -24.99 -17.08 -14.30
CA ASP A 220 -24.61 -17.10 -12.90
C ASP A 220 -23.69 -15.88 -12.60
N VAL A 221 -23.81 -15.28 -11.40
CA VAL A 221 -23.26 -13.93 -11.13
C VAL A 221 -22.52 -13.85 -9.80
N ALA A 222 -21.29 -13.31 -9.84
CA ALA A 222 -20.45 -13.01 -8.68
C ALA A 222 -20.25 -11.49 -8.52
N ALA A 223 -20.23 -10.98 -7.28
CA ALA A 223 -20.00 -9.57 -7.00
C ALA A 223 -19.43 -9.33 -5.59
N ASN A 224 -18.62 -8.27 -5.45
CA ASN A 224 -18.06 -7.86 -4.16
C ASN A 224 -19.14 -7.22 -3.26
N SER A 225 -19.10 -7.53 -1.96
CA SER A 225 -19.90 -6.83 -0.94
C SER A 225 -19.07 -5.93 -0.02
N ASP A 226 -17.74 -5.99 -0.13
CA ASP A 226 -16.79 -5.03 0.45
C ASP A 226 -15.71 -4.64 -0.56
N ARG A 227 -14.65 -3.94 -0.10
CA ARG A 227 -13.71 -3.21 -0.96
C ARG A 227 -12.93 -4.13 -1.90
N THR A 228 -13.09 -3.91 -3.19
CA THR A 228 -12.20 -4.54 -4.19
C THR A 228 -10.83 -3.86 -4.22
N GLY A 229 -9.73 -4.60 -4.22
CA GLY A 229 -8.39 -4.06 -4.54
C GLY A 229 -7.24 -4.50 -3.63
N HIS A 230 -6.30 -3.60 -3.35
CA HIS A 230 -5.04 -3.93 -2.69
C HIS A 230 -5.19 -4.20 -1.18
N ILE A 231 -4.56 -5.28 -0.70
CA ILE A 231 -4.73 -5.79 0.67
C ILE A 231 -4.26 -4.84 1.77
N ASP A 232 -3.17 -4.10 1.56
CA ASP A 232 -2.68 -3.13 2.55
C ASP A 232 -3.58 -1.88 2.66
N LEU A 233 -4.49 -1.68 1.69
CA LEU A 233 -5.53 -0.64 1.73
C LEU A 233 -6.86 -1.15 2.32
N GLY A 234 -6.92 -2.42 2.72
CA GLY A 234 -8.12 -3.03 3.33
C GLY A 234 -9.21 -3.41 2.32
N GLY A 235 -8.83 -3.66 1.06
CA GLY A 235 -9.66 -4.40 0.10
C GLY A 235 -9.06 -5.76 -0.25
N ASP A 236 -9.78 -6.59 -1.01
CA ASP A 236 -9.19 -7.74 -1.71
C ASP A 236 -9.91 -8.05 -3.03
N TRP A 237 -9.65 -9.19 -3.69
CA TRP A 237 -10.20 -9.51 -5.02
C TRP A 237 -11.21 -10.67 -5.03
N LYS A 238 -11.80 -11.00 -3.87
CA LYS A 238 -12.84 -12.05 -3.74
C LYS A 238 -14.24 -11.53 -4.05
N PHE A 239 -15.18 -12.47 -4.17
CA PHE A 239 -16.60 -12.20 -4.32
C PHE A 239 -17.38 -12.90 -3.20
N GLU A 240 -18.05 -12.12 -2.36
CA GLU A 240 -18.75 -12.61 -1.16
C GLU A 240 -20.22 -12.91 -1.47
N THR A 241 -20.76 -12.31 -2.53
CA THR A 241 -22.11 -12.57 -3.02
C THR A 241 -22.06 -13.28 -4.35
N GLN A 242 -22.74 -14.41 -4.43
CA GLN A 242 -22.88 -15.23 -5.63
C GLN A 242 -24.34 -15.65 -5.79
N VAL A 243 -24.82 -15.67 -7.03
CA VAL A 243 -26.12 -16.20 -7.44
C VAL A 243 -25.85 -17.17 -8.59
N GLY A 244 -25.78 -18.46 -8.28
CA GLY A 244 -25.37 -19.50 -9.22
C GLY A 244 -24.25 -20.41 -8.70
N SER A 245 -23.57 -21.07 -9.63
CA SER A 245 -22.22 -21.63 -9.47
C SER A 245 -21.25 -20.78 -10.30
N ILE A 246 -20.01 -20.59 -9.87
CA ILE A 246 -19.04 -19.76 -10.58
C ILE A 246 -17.85 -20.65 -10.96
N GLU A 247 -17.64 -20.83 -12.25
CA GLU A 247 -16.59 -21.70 -12.80
C GLU A 247 -15.40 -20.91 -13.37
N THR A 248 -15.56 -19.60 -13.57
CA THR A 248 -14.56 -18.70 -14.17
C THR A 248 -13.54 -18.16 -13.14
N ASP A 249 -12.25 -18.22 -13.49
CA ASP A 249 -11.14 -17.62 -12.73
C ASP A 249 -11.10 -16.08 -12.84
N LEU A 250 -10.33 -15.40 -11.98
CA LEU A 250 -10.18 -13.95 -12.06
C LEU A 250 -9.38 -13.52 -13.30
N ALA A 251 -9.96 -12.66 -14.16
CA ALA A 251 -9.30 -12.16 -15.37
C ALA A 251 -8.03 -11.33 -15.09
N ILE A 252 -7.92 -10.75 -13.90
CA ILE A 252 -6.74 -10.00 -13.42
C ILE A 252 -5.80 -10.97 -12.73
N THR A 253 -4.56 -11.10 -13.22
CA THR A 253 -3.58 -12.05 -12.66
C THR A 253 -3.14 -11.69 -11.24
N ASP A 254 -2.78 -12.68 -10.42
CA ASP A 254 -2.25 -12.51 -9.04
C ASP A 254 -1.16 -11.43 -8.94
N ALA A 255 -0.27 -11.37 -9.93
CA ALA A 255 0.80 -10.38 -9.99
C ALA A 255 0.22 -8.95 -10.08
N ALA A 256 -0.77 -8.73 -10.95
CA ALA A 256 -1.42 -7.44 -11.11
C ALA A 256 -2.35 -7.09 -9.94
N GLN A 257 -2.99 -8.09 -9.32
CA GLN A 257 -3.74 -7.93 -8.07
C GLN A 257 -2.84 -7.45 -6.91
N MET A 258 -1.57 -7.88 -6.90
CA MET A 258 -0.56 -7.42 -5.95
C MET A 258 0.12 -6.10 -6.37
N ASP A 259 0.36 -5.86 -7.65
CA ASP A 259 1.09 -4.68 -8.13
C ASP A 259 0.20 -3.43 -8.21
N TRP A 260 -1.09 -3.55 -8.56
CA TRP A 260 -2.02 -2.43 -8.58
C TRP A 260 -2.30 -1.93 -7.16
N LYS A 261 -1.99 -0.66 -6.90
CA LYS A 261 -2.07 -0.04 -5.56
C LYS A 261 -3.36 0.75 -5.32
N GLY A 262 -4.39 0.49 -6.12
CA GLY A 262 -5.72 1.06 -5.92
C GLY A 262 -6.58 0.26 -4.93
N ILE A 263 -7.71 0.86 -4.59
CA ILE A 263 -8.94 0.17 -4.24
C ILE A 263 -10.04 0.71 -5.14
N LEU A 264 -10.95 -0.14 -5.59
CA LEU A 264 -12.21 0.31 -6.17
C LEU A 264 -13.02 0.91 -5.01
N THR A 265 -13.06 2.24 -4.96
CA THR A 265 -13.87 3.01 -4.02
C THR A 265 -14.09 4.39 -4.60
N THR A 266 -15.30 4.91 -4.47
CA THR A 266 -15.64 6.30 -4.78
C THR A 266 -16.11 7.00 -3.51
N GLU A 267 -15.62 8.20 -3.25
CA GLU A 267 -16.36 9.16 -2.45
C GLU A 267 -17.24 10.00 -3.39
N THR A 268 -18.45 10.32 -2.94
CA THR A 268 -19.37 11.20 -3.69
C THR A 268 -19.77 12.37 -2.81
N VAL A 269 -19.37 13.59 -3.19
CA VAL A 269 -19.89 14.83 -2.60
C VAL A 269 -21.16 15.24 -3.32
N GLY A 270 -22.28 15.29 -2.59
CA GLY A 270 -23.60 15.63 -3.12
C GLY A 270 -24.04 17.06 -2.85
N ASP A 271 -25.01 17.53 -3.62
CA ASP A 271 -25.74 18.79 -3.42
C ASP A 271 -27.13 18.67 -4.04
N GLN A 272 -28.16 18.68 -3.19
CA GLN A 272 -29.56 18.86 -3.58
C GLN A 272 -29.91 20.34 -3.33
N PHE A 273 -30.99 20.91 -3.86
CA PHE A 273 -31.41 22.28 -3.47
C PHE A 273 -32.71 22.28 -2.64
N SER A 274 -32.69 22.78 -1.39
CA SER A 274 -33.80 22.52 -0.44
C SER A 274 -35.03 23.41 -0.55
N LEU A 275 -34.90 24.67 -0.97
CA LEU A 275 -36.00 25.56 -1.40
C LEU A 275 -35.58 26.99 -1.74
N SER A 276 -34.55 27.55 -1.09
CA SER A 276 -34.16 28.98 -1.24
C SER A 276 -32.74 29.32 -0.77
N SER A 277 -31.79 28.39 -0.90
CA SER A 277 -30.43 28.55 -0.39
C SER A 277 -29.43 27.64 -1.13
N TYR A 278 -28.17 28.06 -1.19
CA TYR A 278 -27.06 27.32 -1.81
C TYR A 278 -26.32 26.35 -0.84
N ASP A 279 -26.83 26.17 0.39
CA ASP A 279 -26.12 25.48 1.49
C ASP A 279 -26.67 24.07 1.81
N ASN A 280 -27.43 23.46 0.90
CA ASN A 280 -28.21 22.26 1.18
C ASN A 280 -27.45 20.94 0.97
N HIS A 281 -26.59 20.64 1.93
CA HIS A 281 -25.85 19.37 2.03
C HIS A 281 -26.83 18.21 2.31
N ASP A 282 -26.76 17.13 1.53
CA ASP A 282 -27.61 15.94 1.65
C ASP A 282 -27.04 14.83 2.55
N GLY A 283 -25.71 14.67 2.64
CA GLY A 283 -25.11 13.94 3.75
C GLY A 283 -23.62 13.62 3.73
N THR A 284 -22.97 13.54 2.57
CA THR A 284 -21.62 12.97 2.42
C THR A 284 -20.54 14.04 2.21
N GLN A 285 -19.69 14.23 3.23
CA GLN A 285 -18.55 15.16 3.24
C GLN A 285 -18.95 16.63 2.93
N LYS A 286 -17.98 17.50 2.65
CA LYS A 286 -18.20 18.91 2.32
C LYS A 286 -17.40 19.34 1.10
N TRP A 287 -18.08 19.99 0.17
CA TRP A 287 -17.48 20.84 -0.85
C TRP A 287 -16.49 21.84 -0.24
N ALA A 288 -15.41 22.14 -0.96
CA ALA A 288 -14.37 23.08 -0.52
C ALA A 288 -14.87 24.54 -0.47
N SER A 289 -15.99 24.85 -1.15
CA SER A 289 -16.71 26.11 -1.02
C SER A 289 -18.23 25.93 -1.00
N ASP A 290 -18.95 26.94 -0.53
CA ASP A 290 -20.34 27.18 -0.94
C ASP A 290 -20.40 27.60 -2.42
N TRP A 291 -21.58 27.64 -3.05
CA TRP A 291 -21.71 28.22 -4.39
C TRP A 291 -21.41 29.73 -4.39
N SER A 292 -20.63 30.16 -5.37
CA SER A 292 -20.42 31.57 -5.71
C SER A 292 -21.23 31.91 -6.96
N GLU A 293 -22.25 32.75 -6.81
CA GLU A 293 -22.91 33.40 -7.95
C GLU A 293 -22.05 34.55 -8.51
N THR A 294 -22.25 34.90 -9.77
CA THR A 294 -21.89 36.20 -10.33
C THR A 294 -22.88 36.50 -11.44
N ASP A 295 -23.84 37.38 -11.19
CA ASP A 295 -24.78 37.85 -12.21
C ASP A 295 -24.79 39.40 -12.29
N ALA A 296 -25.51 39.94 -13.27
CA ALA A 296 -25.60 41.39 -13.47
C ALA A 296 -26.71 42.07 -12.65
N GLY A 297 -27.60 41.30 -12.00
CA GLY A 297 -28.79 41.81 -11.31
C GLY A 297 -28.63 41.92 -9.79
N GLY A 298 -28.04 40.88 -9.19
CA GLY A 298 -27.83 40.67 -7.76
C GLY A 298 -29.10 40.23 -7.01
N GLY A 299 -29.00 39.17 -6.22
CA GLY A 299 -30.05 38.81 -5.26
C GLY A 299 -29.86 37.55 -4.42
N GLY A 300 -28.77 36.80 -4.58
CA GLY A 300 -28.53 35.57 -3.81
C GLY A 300 -29.39 34.40 -4.28
N ALA A 301 -29.29 33.27 -3.58
CA ALA A 301 -30.10 32.07 -3.79
C ALA A 301 -31.64 32.27 -3.79
N SER A 302 -32.14 33.47 -3.45
CA SER A 302 -33.56 33.82 -3.43
C SER A 302 -34.07 34.60 -4.66
N GLY A 303 -33.19 34.98 -5.59
CA GLY A 303 -33.57 35.66 -6.84
C GLY A 303 -32.40 36.39 -7.49
N GLY A 304 -32.55 36.73 -8.76
CA GLY A 304 -31.46 37.16 -9.64
C GLY A 304 -31.59 36.41 -10.97
N ASP A 305 -30.63 36.58 -11.87
CA ASP A 305 -30.50 35.71 -13.05
C ASP A 305 -29.82 34.36 -12.67
N VAL A 306 -29.16 34.30 -11.52
CA VAL A 306 -28.65 33.05 -10.90
C VAL A 306 -29.26 32.93 -9.50
N HIS A 307 -30.05 31.89 -9.25
CA HIS A 307 -30.76 31.70 -7.98
C HIS A 307 -31.21 30.24 -7.76
N VAL A 308 -31.82 29.92 -6.62
CA VAL A 308 -32.49 28.63 -6.38
C VAL A 308 -34.00 28.79 -6.56
N ALA A 309 -34.60 27.97 -7.43
CA ALA A 309 -36.03 27.95 -7.69
C ALA A 309 -36.57 26.51 -7.76
N SER A 310 -37.71 26.26 -7.12
CA SER A 310 -38.39 24.94 -7.16
C SER A 310 -37.48 23.76 -6.78
N SER A 311 -36.58 23.97 -5.80
CA SER A 311 -35.55 22.98 -5.41
C SER A 311 -34.50 22.67 -6.48
N GLN A 312 -34.18 23.62 -7.37
CA GLN A 312 -33.11 23.50 -8.36
C GLN A 312 -32.28 24.79 -8.43
N LEU A 313 -30.97 24.68 -8.69
CA LEU A 313 -30.14 25.81 -9.12
C LEU A 313 -30.59 26.24 -10.53
N ARG A 314 -31.01 27.49 -10.67
CA ARG A 314 -31.51 28.06 -11.92
C ARG A 314 -30.54 29.12 -12.42
N ILE A 315 -30.12 28.97 -13.68
CA ILE A 315 -29.34 29.94 -14.43
C ILE A 315 -30.21 30.44 -15.59
N ASP A 316 -30.66 31.68 -15.50
CA ASP A 316 -31.37 32.41 -16.55
C ASP A 316 -30.38 33.03 -17.55
N ALA A 317 -30.58 32.76 -18.84
CA ALA A 317 -29.77 33.31 -19.93
C ALA A 317 -30.12 34.78 -20.25
N GLY A 318 -30.31 35.61 -19.22
CA GLY A 318 -30.60 37.04 -19.35
C GLY A 318 -29.39 37.87 -19.80
N SER A 319 -28.20 37.55 -19.29
CA SER A 319 -26.95 38.25 -19.59
C SER A 319 -25.76 37.29 -19.78
N VAL A 320 -24.97 37.51 -20.83
CA VAL A 320 -23.67 36.82 -21.00
C VAL A 320 -22.75 37.20 -19.85
N GLY A 321 -22.15 36.20 -19.20
CA GLY A 321 -21.34 36.38 -17.99
C GLY A 321 -22.05 36.07 -16.68
N ASN A 322 -23.38 35.83 -16.69
CA ASN A 322 -24.07 35.26 -15.54
C ASN A 322 -23.52 33.83 -15.28
N GLN A 323 -23.16 33.54 -14.03
CA GLN A 323 -22.56 32.25 -13.68
C GLN A 323 -22.84 31.82 -12.23
N ALA A 324 -22.77 30.51 -12.01
CA ALA A 324 -22.62 29.87 -10.71
C ALA A 324 -21.35 29.02 -10.72
N SER A 325 -20.54 29.03 -9.65
CA SER A 325 -19.38 28.14 -9.53
C SER A 325 -19.15 27.63 -8.11
N ARG A 326 -18.60 26.42 -7.98
CA ARG A 326 -18.29 25.78 -6.69
C ARG A 326 -16.98 25.01 -6.75
N GLN A 327 -16.22 25.05 -5.65
CA GLN A 327 -14.96 24.33 -5.51
C GLN A 327 -15.16 22.98 -4.82
N VAL A 328 -14.53 21.95 -5.37
CA VAL A 328 -14.34 20.62 -4.77
C VAL A 328 -12.85 20.41 -4.55
N ASP A 329 -12.47 19.68 -3.49
CA ASP A 329 -11.09 19.25 -3.28
C ASP A 329 -10.93 17.87 -3.90
N LEU A 330 -10.15 17.78 -4.98
CA LEU A 330 -9.78 16.53 -5.65
C LEU A 330 -8.25 16.35 -5.60
N SER A 331 -7.63 16.66 -4.46
CA SER A 331 -6.20 16.37 -4.27
C SER A 331 -5.97 14.87 -4.03
N GLY A 332 -5.05 14.28 -4.79
CA GLY A 332 -4.70 12.86 -4.72
C GLY A 332 -5.58 11.93 -5.57
N THR A 333 -6.68 12.42 -6.16
CA THR A 333 -7.58 11.60 -6.97
C THR A 333 -7.07 11.45 -8.40
N SER A 334 -7.39 10.33 -9.06
CA SER A 334 -6.99 10.05 -10.46
C SER A 334 -8.16 10.07 -11.46
N GLY A 335 -9.37 9.70 -11.00
CA GLY A 335 -10.65 9.69 -11.69
C GLY A 335 -11.70 10.49 -10.91
N ALA A 336 -12.47 11.32 -11.61
CA ALA A 336 -13.55 12.11 -11.05
C ALA A 336 -14.63 12.47 -12.11
N ILE A 337 -15.88 12.15 -11.82
CA ILE A 337 -17.05 12.44 -12.66
C ILE A 337 -17.97 13.45 -11.98
N LEU A 338 -18.24 14.56 -12.67
CA LEU A 338 -19.32 15.49 -12.34
C LEU A 338 -20.64 14.94 -12.90
N THR A 339 -21.60 14.63 -12.03
CA THR A 339 -22.98 14.26 -12.38
C THR A 339 -23.93 15.39 -12.00
N PHE A 340 -24.95 15.68 -12.81
CA PHE A 340 -26.11 16.44 -12.35
C PHE A 340 -27.37 16.19 -13.18
N ASP A 341 -28.53 16.31 -12.53
CA ASP A 341 -29.83 16.33 -13.20
C ASP A 341 -30.15 17.74 -13.72
N TYR A 342 -30.82 17.83 -14.87
CA TYR A 342 -31.08 19.11 -15.52
C TYR A 342 -32.48 19.20 -16.14
N THR A 343 -32.91 20.46 -16.34
CA THR A 343 -34.02 20.83 -17.23
C THR A 343 -33.63 22.07 -18.01
N ASN A 344 -33.30 21.87 -19.28
CA ASN A 344 -32.89 22.87 -20.25
C ASN A 344 -34.11 23.39 -21.02
N SER A 345 -34.47 24.65 -20.76
CA SER A 345 -35.52 25.38 -21.48
C SER A 345 -34.98 26.44 -22.46
N LEU A 346 -33.65 26.53 -22.61
CA LEU A 346 -32.94 27.56 -23.39
C LEU A 346 -33.48 27.64 -24.83
N SER A 347 -33.75 28.86 -25.33
CA SER A 347 -34.31 29.08 -26.66
C SER A 347 -33.50 30.07 -27.52
N GLY A 348 -33.78 30.10 -28.83
CA GLY A 348 -33.16 31.04 -29.77
C GLY A 348 -31.64 30.92 -29.89
N SER A 349 -30.92 31.79 -29.18
CA SER A 349 -29.44 31.86 -29.10
C SER A 349 -28.92 31.75 -27.65
N ASP A 350 -29.78 31.38 -26.70
CA ASP A 350 -29.38 31.11 -25.32
C ASP A 350 -28.39 29.93 -25.28
N GLN A 351 -27.30 30.07 -24.53
CA GLN A 351 -26.26 29.05 -24.40
C GLN A 351 -25.61 29.14 -23.03
N ILE A 352 -25.52 28.00 -22.35
CA ILE A 352 -24.82 27.83 -21.08
C ILE A 352 -23.73 26.76 -21.25
N GLU A 353 -22.54 27.07 -20.75
CA GLU A 353 -21.39 26.17 -20.79
C GLU A 353 -21.02 25.72 -19.38
N ILE A 354 -20.87 24.41 -19.22
CA ILE A 354 -20.26 23.79 -18.04
C ILE A 354 -18.75 23.78 -18.27
N ARG A 355 -18.04 24.35 -17.31
CA ARG A 355 -16.59 24.53 -17.35
C ARG A 355 -15.98 24.03 -16.06
N VAL A 356 -14.72 23.62 -16.14
CA VAL A 356 -13.93 23.23 -14.97
C VAL A 356 -12.56 23.91 -15.01
N SER A 357 -11.98 24.13 -13.84
CA SER A 357 -10.67 24.75 -13.66
C SER A 357 -9.88 24.05 -12.56
N ALA A 358 -8.67 23.58 -12.87
CA ALA A 358 -7.77 22.95 -11.91
C ALA A 358 -7.03 23.95 -11.00
N ASP A 359 -7.11 25.26 -11.28
CA ASP A 359 -6.44 26.32 -10.50
C ASP A 359 -7.42 27.41 -9.99
N GLY A 360 -8.73 27.20 -10.17
CA GLY A 360 -9.82 28.14 -9.85
C GLY A 360 -9.90 29.39 -10.74
N LYS A 361 -9.08 29.50 -11.79
CA LYS A 361 -8.91 30.74 -12.60
C LYS A 361 -9.01 30.48 -14.10
N THR A 362 -8.44 29.38 -14.56
CA THR A 362 -8.31 28.99 -15.97
C THR A 362 -9.37 27.94 -16.27
N TYR A 363 -10.47 28.35 -16.89
CA TYR A 363 -11.64 27.51 -17.12
C TYR A 363 -11.65 26.94 -18.55
N THR A 364 -11.85 25.63 -18.66
CA THR A 364 -12.06 24.92 -19.93
C THR A 364 -13.50 24.40 -19.98
N THR A 365 -14.18 24.60 -21.11
CA THR A 365 -15.51 24.02 -21.36
C THR A 365 -15.39 22.51 -21.57
N LEU A 366 -16.20 21.76 -20.83
CA LEU A 366 -16.20 20.30 -20.87
C LEU A 366 -16.81 19.77 -22.16
N THR A 367 -16.32 18.61 -22.62
CA THR A 367 -16.96 17.81 -23.68
C THR A 367 -18.42 17.57 -23.28
N ASP A 368 -19.35 17.81 -24.21
CA ASP A 368 -20.81 17.76 -24.01
C ASP A 368 -21.40 18.63 -22.88
N GLY A 369 -20.57 19.41 -22.20
CA GLY A 369 -20.96 20.47 -21.26
C GLY A 369 -21.57 21.71 -21.94
N VAL A 370 -22.16 21.60 -23.13
CA VAL A 370 -22.73 22.74 -23.87
C VAL A 370 -24.26 22.61 -23.95
N PHE A 371 -24.95 23.41 -23.14
CA PHE A 371 -26.41 23.44 -23.06
C PHE A 371 -26.96 24.53 -23.97
N SER A 372 -27.91 24.17 -24.84
CA SER A 372 -28.51 25.08 -25.83
C SER A 372 -29.84 24.51 -26.36
N PRO A 373 -30.56 25.20 -27.28
CA PRO A 373 -31.77 24.65 -27.91
C PRO A 373 -31.51 23.44 -28.85
N LYS A 374 -30.25 23.00 -28.99
CA LYS A 374 -29.80 21.94 -29.90
C LYS A 374 -28.95 20.86 -29.23
N SER A 375 -28.62 21.03 -27.95
CA SER A 375 -27.68 20.19 -27.20
C SER A 375 -28.15 20.12 -25.76
N ASN A 376 -28.26 18.89 -25.23
CA ASN A 376 -28.85 18.59 -23.92
C ASN A 376 -30.23 19.25 -23.73
N ALA A 377 -31.11 19.18 -24.74
CA ALA A 377 -32.40 19.87 -24.74
C ALA A 377 -33.51 19.03 -24.06
N GLY A 378 -34.37 19.66 -23.28
CA GLY A 378 -35.37 18.96 -22.45
C GLY A 378 -34.82 18.68 -21.05
N SER A 379 -35.14 17.52 -20.47
CA SER A 379 -34.72 17.12 -19.13
C SER A 379 -34.00 15.78 -19.17
N GLY A 380 -33.03 15.58 -18.28
CA GLY A 380 -32.27 14.35 -18.14
C GLY A 380 -31.13 14.52 -17.13
N THR A 381 -30.23 13.54 -17.08
CA THR A 381 -28.98 13.60 -16.30
C THR A 381 -27.81 13.83 -17.26
N VAL A 382 -26.80 14.57 -16.85
CA VAL A 382 -25.50 14.62 -17.54
C VAL A 382 -24.41 14.09 -16.61
N LYS A 383 -23.40 13.44 -17.20
CA LYS A 383 -22.16 13.03 -16.55
C LYS A 383 -21.00 13.56 -17.39
N LEU A 384 -20.02 14.17 -16.73
CA LEU A 384 -18.92 14.89 -17.37
C LEU A 384 -17.61 14.50 -16.67
N ASP A 385 -16.64 14.00 -17.43
CA ASP A 385 -15.30 13.72 -16.92
C ASP A 385 -14.58 15.00 -16.50
N ILE A 386 -14.14 15.07 -15.24
CA ILE A 386 -13.31 16.15 -14.69
C ILE A 386 -11.98 15.64 -14.13
N SER A 387 -11.63 14.36 -14.34
CA SER A 387 -10.43 13.68 -13.85
C SER A 387 -9.15 14.44 -14.20
N GLY A 388 -9.03 14.90 -15.45
CA GLY A 388 -7.92 15.72 -15.94
C GLY A 388 -7.77 17.11 -15.30
N TYR A 389 -8.61 17.45 -14.31
CA TYR A 389 -8.60 18.70 -13.57
C TYR A 389 -8.50 18.50 -12.04
N ALA A 390 -8.23 17.28 -11.57
CA ALA A 390 -8.10 16.92 -10.16
C ALA A 390 -7.03 17.76 -9.43
N SER A 391 -7.45 18.53 -8.43
CA SER A 391 -6.58 19.28 -7.52
C SER A 391 -7.36 19.78 -6.29
N ALA A 392 -6.65 20.29 -5.27
CA ALA A 392 -7.25 21.00 -4.14
C ALA A 392 -7.94 22.35 -4.51
N SER A 393 -7.98 22.71 -5.79
CA SER A 393 -8.58 23.92 -6.34
C SER A 393 -9.54 23.66 -7.50
N THR A 394 -9.94 22.40 -7.72
CA THR A 394 -10.88 22.06 -8.80
C THR A 394 -12.19 22.82 -8.63
N THR A 395 -12.51 23.68 -9.60
CA THR A 395 -13.68 24.56 -9.55
C THR A 395 -14.57 24.31 -10.76
N ILE A 396 -15.81 23.92 -10.51
CA ILE A 396 -16.86 23.73 -11.52
C ILE A 396 -17.60 25.06 -11.71
N GLN A 397 -17.96 25.39 -12.95
CA GLN A 397 -18.62 26.63 -13.33
C GLN A 397 -19.71 26.38 -14.37
N PHE A 398 -20.89 26.96 -14.15
CA PHE A 398 -22.01 27.05 -15.06
C PHE A 398 -22.04 28.50 -15.56
N LEU A 399 -21.82 28.75 -16.85
CA LEU A 399 -21.66 30.12 -17.40
C LEU A 399 -22.57 30.36 -18.61
N VAL A 400 -23.36 31.44 -18.59
CA VAL A 400 -24.09 31.95 -19.76
C VAL A 400 -23.09 32.54 -20.76
N THR A 401 -22.94 31.90 -21.92
CA THR A 401 -22.07 32.35 -23.02
C THR A 401 -22.84 32.89 -24.24
N GLY A 402 -24.13 32.56 -24.36
CA GLY A 402 -25.02 33.07 -25.39
C GLY A 402 -26.38 33.48 -24.82
N VAL A 403 -27.03 34.47 -25.44
CA VAL A 403 -28.36 34.98 -25.07
C VAL A 403 -29.19 35.29 -26.33
N GLY A 404 -30.49 35.01 -26.28
CA GLY A 404 -31.43 35.22 -27.39
C GLY A 404 -32.91 34.91 -27.09
N GLY A 405 -33.22 34.22 -25.98
CA GLY A 405 -34.57 34.01 -25.44
C GLY A 405 -34.72 34.61 -24.04
N GLY A 406 -33.71 34.45 -23.18
CA GLY A 406 -33.79 34.74 -21.75
C GLY A 406 -34.42 33.58 -20.96
N ASP A 407 -34.43 32.37 -21.53
CA ASP A 407 -34.90 31.16 -20.88
C ASP A 407 -33.80 30.54 -19.98
N SER A 408 -34.09 29.42 -19.31
CA SER A 408 -33.23 28.92 -18.22
C SER A 408 -32.70 27.50 -18.40
N LEU A 409 -31.53 27.25 -17.83
CA LEU A 409 -31.12 25.91 -17.39
C LEU A 409 -31.41 25.79 -15.88
N SER A 410 -32.25 24.84 -15.50
CA SER A 410 -32.35 24.36 -14.12
C SER A 410 -31.46 23.13 -13.93
N VAL A 411 -30.84 23.02 -12.77
CA VAL A 411 -29.86 22.01 -12.38
C VAL A 411 -30.16 21.55 -10.96
N ASP A 412 -30.08 20.25 -10.69
CA ASP A 412 -30.32 19.65 -9.38
C ASP A 412 -29.40 18.43 -9.19
N ASN A 413 -29.34 17.88 -7.99
CA ASN A 413 -28.59 16.65 -7.69
C ASN A 413 -27.14 16.73 -8.20
N VAL A 414 -26.45 17.83 -7.90
CA VAL A 414 -25.07 18.07 -8.38
C VAL A 414 -24.13 17.24 -7.53
N GLN A 415 -23.50 16.25 -8.13
CA GLN A 415 -22.58 15.34 -7.48
C GLN A 415 -21.20 15.38 -8.15
N VAL A 416 -20.14 15.26 -7.37
CA VAL A 416 -18.85 14.80 -7.88
C VAL A 416 -18.54 13.48 -7.21
N SER A 417 -18.45 12.42 -8.01
CA SER A 417 -17.97 11.11 -7.58
C SER A 417 -16.52 10.96 -8.01
N TYR A 418 -15.63 10.64 -7.08
CA TYR A 418 -14.18 10.63 -7.28
C TYR A 418 -13.54 9.47 -6.52
N ASP A 419 -12.43 8.93 -7.05
CA ASP A 419 -11.63 7.99 -6.28
C ASP A 419 -10.96 8.67 -5.08
N THR A 420 -10.74 7.96 -3.98
CA THR A 420 -10.08 8.54 -2.78
C THR A 420 -8.55 8.63 -2.91
N GLY A 421 -8.01 8.49 -4.11
CA GLY A 421 -6.61 8.15 -4.37
C GLY A 421 -6.24 6.73 -3.90
N ALA A 422 -5.05 6.29 -4.31
CA ALA A 422 -4.31 5.32 -3.51
C ALA A 422 -3.90 6.02 -2.19
N ALA A 423 -4.15 5.40 -1.04
CA ALA A 423 -3.77 6.02 0.23
C ALA A 423 -2.24 6.01 0.38
N ASN A 424 -1.66 7.18 0.66
CA ASN A 424 -0.20 7.38 0.71
C ASN A 424 0.52 6.32 1.55
N SER A 425 1.36 5.53 0.88
CA SER A 425 2.22 4.53 1.50
C SER A 425 3.34 5.21 2.29
N ALA A 426 3.76 4.64 3.43
CA ALA A 426 4.91 5.18 4.13
C ALA A 426 6.22 4.69 3.48
N PRO A 427 7.19 5.58 3.17
CA PRO A 427 8.49 5.17 2.65
C PRO A 427 9.20 4.27 3.66
N THR A 428 9.88 3.23 3.18
CA THR A 428 10.59 2.24 4.02
C THR A 428 12.10 2.41 3.91
N ILE A 429 12.81 2.52 5.02
CA ILE A 429 14.28 2.55 5.05
C ILE A 429 14.82 1.16 4.68
N SER A 430 15.69 1.10 3.69
CA SER A 430 16.35 -0.12 3.20
C SER A 430 17.84 -0.21 3.57
N SER A 431 18.47 0.93 3.87
CA SER A 431 19.87 0.99 4.31
C SER A 431 20.11 0.26 5.64
N ASN A 432 21.36 -0.14 5.86
CA ASN A 432 21.87 -0.76 7.10
C ASN A 432 21.14 -2.04 7.55
N GLY A 433 20.31 -2.64 6.69
CA GLY A 433 19.50 -3.83 6.99
C GLY A 433 17.99 -3.58 7.13
N GLY A 434 17.53 -2.34 6.96
CA GLY A 434 16.11 -1.99 6.82
C GLY A 434 15.16 -2.33 7.99
N GLY A 435 15.72 -2.62 9.17
CA GLY A 435 14.94 -2.82 10.39
C GLY A 435 14.83 -1.55 11.25
N THR A 436 14.01 -1.61 12.29
CA THR A 436 13.85 -0.55 13.30
C THR A 436 15.14 -0.21 14.05
N THR A 437 16.11 -1.14 14.10
CA THR A 437 17.44 -0.94 14.66
C THR A 437 18.53 -1.49 13.72
N ALA A 438 19.68 -0.82 13.67
CA ALA A 438 20.89 -1.31 13.03
C ALA A 438 22.16 -0.83 13.75
N SER A 439 23.29 -1.45 13.44
CA SER A 439 24.61 -1.07 13.94
C SER A 439 25.54 -0.71 12.79
N VAL A 440 26.29 0.37 12.93
CA VAL A 440 27.30 0.84 11.97
C VAL A 440 28.62 0.96 12.70
N THR A 441 29.73 0.58 12.07
CA THR A 441 31.08 0.76 12.63
C THR A 441 31.92 1.61 11.72
N VAL A 442 32.54 2.67 12.27
CA VAL A 442 33.47 3.55 11.54
C VAL A 442 34.74 3.77 12.35
N GLY A 443 35.84 4.03 11.65
CA GLY A 443 37.07 4.51 12.31
C GLY A 443 36.88 5.93 12.83
N GLU A 444 37.57 6.25 13.92
CA GLU A 444 37.68 7.62 14.43
C GLU A 444 38.37 8.58 13.46
N ASN A 445 38.46 9.86 13.82
CA ASN A 445 38.99 10.96 12.97
C ASN A 445 38.24 11.18 11.63
N SER A 446 37.20 10.39 11.32
CA SER A 446 36.29 10.56 10.18
C SER A 446 34.97 11.19 10.61
N THR A 447 34.36 12.03 9.77
CA THR A 447 33.00 12.52 9.96
C THR A 447 31.93 11.69 9.24
N VAL A 448 32.25 11.01 8.14
CA VAL A 448 31.24 10.26 7.36
C VAL A 448 30.88 8.95 8.05
N VAL A 449 29.57 8.68 8.20
CA VAL A 449 29.05 7.51 8.92
C VAL A 449 28.47 6.46 7.96
N THR A 450 27.36 6.79 7.30
CA THR A 450 26.66 5.93 6.34
C THR A 450 25.78 6.79 5.44
N THR A 451 25.16 6.18 4.42
CA THR A 451 24.07 6.81 3.66
C THR A 451 22.78 6.09 4.01
N VAL A 452 21.83 6.82 4.58
CA VAL A 452 20.45 6.33 4.74
C VAL A 452 19.81 6.28 3.35
N THR A 453 19.22 5.14 3.01
CA THR A 453 18.46 4.96 1.76
C THR A 453 17.12 4.36 2.10
N ALA A 454 16.09 4.86 1.44
CA ALA A 454 14.73 4.37 1.52
C ALA A 454 14.16 4.17 0.13
N THR A 455 13.10 3.37 0.06
CA THR A 455 12.25 3.18 -1.11
C THR A 455 10.83 3.59 -0.75
N ASP A 456 10.20 4.31 -1.66
CA ASP A 456 8.76 4.49 -1.67
C ASP A 456 8.16 3.62 -2.78
N VAL A 457 6.89 3.26 -2.64
CA VAL A 457 6.09 2.62 -3.69
C VAL A 457 5.27 3.65 -4.47
N ASP A 458 4.99 4.80 -3.86
CA ASP A 458 4.17 5.84 -4.46
C ASP A 458 4.98 6.67 -5.49
N ALA A 459 4.45 6.77 -6.71
CA ALA A 459 5.18 7.30 -7.85
C ALA A 459 5.32 8.84 -7.81
N GLY A 460 6.57 9.32 -7.70
CA GLY A 460 6.91 10.75 -7.79
C GLY A 460 7.09 11.46 -6.44
N HIS A 461 6.84 10.77 -5.32
CA HIS A 461 7.13 11.29 -3.98
C HIS A 461 8.63 11.57 -3.80
N THR A 462 8.97 12.63 -3.06
CA THR A 462 10.36 13.15 -2.97
C THR A 462 10.91 13.00 -1.56
N LEU A 463 11.64 11.92 -1.32
CA LEU A 463 12.10 11.53 0.01
C LEU A 463 13.03 12.56 0.69
N GLY A 464 12.58 13.06 1.84
CA GLY A 464 13.32 13.92 2.75
C GLY A 464 13.88 13.14 3.95
N TYR A 465 15.19 13.30 4.22
CA TYR A 465 15.89 12.58 5.30
C TYR A 465 16.21 13.49 6.50
N SER A 466 15.88 13.04 7.71
CA SER A 466 16.02 13.84 8.95
C SER A 466 16.64 13.03 10.10
N ILE A 467 16.99 13.70 11.20
CA ILE A 467 17.34 13.08 12.49
C ILE A 467 16.18 13.33 13.44
N ALA A 468 15.46 12.27 13.81
CA ALA A 468 14.29 12.33 14.68
C ALA A 468 14.63 12.20 16.18
N GLY A 469 15.80 11.67 16.53
CA GLY A 469 16.16 11.45 17.94
C GLY A 469 17.47 10.68 18.17
N GLY A 470 17.52 9.96 19.29
CA GLY A 470 18.72 9.29 19.81
C GLY A 470 19.44 10.12 20.88
N ALA A 471 20.24 9.47 21.72
CA ALA A 471 20.93 10.10 22.85
C ALA A 471 22.04 11.07 22.41
N ASP A 472 22.62 10.83 21.22
CA ASP A 472 23.69 11.61 20.62
C ASP A 472 23.25 12.41 19.39
N ALA A 473 21.94 12.57 19.16
CA ALA A 473 21.35 13.25 17.98
C ALA A 473 22.06 14.56 17.60
N GLY A 474 22.34 15.42 18.59
CA GLY A 474 23.01 16.72 18.40
C GLY A 474 24.50 16.64 18.02
N ARG A 475 25.07 15.43 17.89
CA ARG A 475 26.42 15.16 17.37
C ARG A 475 26.43 14.82 15.88
N PHE A 476 25.27 14.62 15.26
CA PHE A 476 25.14 14.23 13.86
C PHE A 476 24.50 15.32 13.01
N THR A 477 24.71 15.20 11.70
CA THR A 477 24.02 15.92 10.64
C THR A 477 23.62 14.91 9.57
N ILE A 478 22.51 15.15 8.88
CA ILE A 478 22.08 14.36 7.74
C ILE A 478 21.74 15.28 6.56
N ASN A 479 22.07 14.85 5.34
CA ASN A 479 21.68 15.58 4.13
C ASN A 479 20.25 15.21 3.72
N ASN A 480 19.34 16.18 3.75
CA ASN A 480 17.91 15.98 3.49
C ASN A 480 17.58 15.34 2.14
N SER A 481 18.42 15.48 1.11
CA SER A 481 18.13 14.97 -0.24
C SER A 481 19.03 13.81 -0.68
N THR A 482 20.01 13.41 0.13
CA THR A 482 20.91 12.29 -0.19
C THR A 482 21.04 11.25 0.92
N GLY A 483 20.44 11.48 2.09
CA GLY A 483 20.49 10.58 3.24
C GLY A 483 21.87 10.39 3.88
N GLN A 484 22.91 11.10 3.40
CA GLN A 484 24.26 11.02 3.98
C GLN A 484 24.24 11.48 5.43
N LEU A 485 24.50 10.54 6.35
CA LEU A 485 24.66 10.78 7.78
C LEU A 485 26.15 11.02 8.09
N SER A 486 26.43 12.01 8.93
CA SER A 486 27.80 12.36 9.33
C SER A 486 27.86 12.96 10.72
N PHE A 487 28.96 12.75 11.45
CA PHE A 487 29.25 13.48 12.68
C PHE A 487 29.50 14.97 12.38
N ALA A 488 28.98 15.85 13.22
CA ALA A 488 29.18 17.31 13.15
C ALA A 488 30.63 17.71 13.49
N SER A 489 31.33 16.88 14.26
CA SER A 489 32.77 16.93 14.54
C SER A 489 33.29 15.49 14.59
N ALA A 490 34.47 15.22 14.03
CA ALA A 490 35.03 13.87 14.06
C ALA A 490 35.20 13.35 15.51
N PRO A 491 34.85 12.09 15.80
CA PRO A 491 35.05 11.50 17.12
C PRO A 491 36.52 11.10 17.32
N SER A 492 36.90 10.92 18.59
CA SER A 492 38.12 10.24 19.02
C SER A 492 37.75 9.13 20.00
N TYR A 493 38.45 8.00 19.93
CA TYR A 493 38.19 6.80 20.72
C TYR A 493 38.72 6.92 22.17
N GLU A 494 39.82 7.64 22.37
CA GLU A 494 40.45 7.91 23.67
C GLU A 494 39.73 9.05 24.43
N ALA A 495 39.00 9.89 23.69
CA ALA A 495 38.19 10.98 24.22
C ALA A 495 36.71 10.82 23.80
N PRO A 496 36.03 9.72 24.18
CA PRO A 496 34.66 9.44 23.79
C PRO A 496 33.73 10.56 24.22
N ALA A 497 32.97 11.07 23.26
CA ALA A 497 32.05 12.18 23.47
C ALA A 497 30.58 11.72 23.59
N ASP A 498 30.31 10.44 23.31
CA ASP A 498 28.97 9.83 23.31
C ASP A 498 28.24 9.92 24.66
N SER A 499 26.95 9.59 24.64
CA SER A 499 26.05 9.60 25.81
C SER A 499 26.24 8.41 26.76
N GLY A 500 27.45 7.89 26.87
CA GLY A 500 27.84 6.82 27.81
C GLY A 500 29.33 6.77 28.17
N GLY A 501 30.20 7.43 27.40
CA GLY A 501 31.65 7.23 27.43
C GLY A 501 32.09 5.86 26.89
N ASN A 502 31.33 5.27 25.97
CA ASN A 502 31.46 3.87 25.55
C ASN A 502 31.86 3.65 24.07
N ASN A 503 32.07 4.73 23.30
CA ASN A 503 32.33 4.72 21.85
C ASN A 503 31.20 4.15 20.98
N VAL A 504 29.96 4.16 21.48
CA VAL A 504 28.73 3.86 20.72
C VAL A 504 27.81 5.07 20.80
N TYR A 505 27.61 5.74 19.66
CA TYR A 505 26.81 6.95 19.54
C TYR A 505 25.41 6.61 19.02
N ASP A 506 24.37 6.87 19.83
CA ASP A 506 22.99 6.49 19.50
C ASP A 506 22.24 7.62 18.77
N VAL A 507 21.81 7.37 17.53
CA VAL A 507 21.05 8.33 16.70
C VAL A 507 19.87 7.66 15.99
N THR A 508 18.71 8.31 15.97
CA THR A 508 17.53 7.87 15.22
C THR A 508 17.36 8.73 13.98
N VAL A 509 17.48 8.12 12.81
CA VAL A 509 17.22 8.75 11.50
C VAL A 509 15.78 8.53 11.09
N GLN A 510 15.25 9.41 10.24
CA GLN A 510 13.91 9.34 9.67
C GLN A 510 13.95 9.62 8.16
N VAL A 511 13.03 9.02 7.43
CA VAL A 511 12.65 9.43 6.07
C VAL A 511 11.17 9.82 6.05
N SER A 512 10.78 10.73 5.15
CA SER A 512 9.39 11.06 4.83
C SER A 512 9.22 11.39 3.36
N ASP A 513 8.06 11.07 2.82
CA ASP A 513 7.54 11.46 1.49
C ASP A 513 7.25 12.98 1.40
N GLY A 514 6.90 13.60 2.53
CA GLY A 514 6.36 14.97 2.60
C GLY A 514 4.85 15.06 2.30
N GLN A 515 4.18 13.93 2.17
CA GLN A 515 2.74 13.76 1.89
C GLN A 515 2.00 13.25 3.14
N GLY A 516 2.66 12.48 4.01
CA GLY A 516 2.18 12.13 5.35
C GLY A 516 2.89 10.95 6.01
N GLY A 517 3.50 10.06 5.22
CA GLY A 517 4.21 8.88 5.69
C GLY A 517 5.62 9.19 6.18
N THR A 518 6.07 8.41 7.16
CA THR A 518 7.44 8.44 7.68
C THR A 518 7.87 7.07 8.20
N ASP A 519 9.14 6.72 8.02
CA ASP A 519 9.79 5.58 8.71
C ASP A 519 11.04 6.04 9.47
N THR A 520 11.43 5.29 10.51
CA THR A 520 12.52 5.64 11.43
C THR A 520 13.39 4.44 11.79
N GLN A 521 14.71 4.62 11.72
CA GLN A 521 15.69 3.60 12.07
C GLN A 521 16.63 4.12 13.17
N ALA A 522 16.77 3.38 14.26
CA ALA A 522 17.76 3.67 15.31
C ALA A 522 19.11 3.03 14.97
N LEU A 523 20.16 3.86 14.93
CA LEU A 523 21.52 3.49 14.59
C LEU A 523 22.42 3.59 15.83
N ALA A 524 23.00 2.45 16.20
CA ALA A 524 24.12 2.39 17.15
C ALA A 524 25.43 2.52 16.36
N VAL A 525 26.04 3.71 16.39
CA VAL A 525 27.27 4.02 15.62
C VAL A 525 28.49 3.78 16.49
N THR A 526 29.15 2.63 16.30
CA THR A 526 30.37 2.25 16.99
C THR A 526 31.58 2.95 16.37
N VAL A 527 32.36 3.65 17.18
CA VAL A 527 33.66 4.20 16.79
C VAL A 527 34.74 3.19 17.14
N ALA A 528 35.55 2.81 16.15
CA ALA A 528 36.73 1.97 16.32
C ALA A 528 38.00 2.83 16.40
N ASN A 529 38.93 2.44 17.28
CA ASN A 529 40.26 3.05 17.37
C ASN A 529 41.00 2.94 16.03
N VAL A 530 41.75 3.98 15.66
CA VAL A 530 42.60 4.03 14.46
C VAL A 530 43.99 4.57 14.83
N ASN A 531 44.84 3.70 15.37
CA ASN A 531 46.25 3.92 15.71
C ASN A 531 46.91 5.13 15.00
N GLU A 532 47.38 6.07 15.81
CA GLU A 532 47.95 7.33 15.35
C GLU A 532 49.48 7.28 15.25
N ALA A 533 50.13 8.45 15.19
CA ALA A 533 51.60 8.55 15.14
C ALA A 533 52.12 9.28 16.39
N PRO A 534 53.18 8.77 17.07
CA PRO A 534 53.70 9.39 18.28
C PRO A 534 54.08 10.87 18.09
N THR A 535 53.58 11.71 18.99
CA THR A 535 53.77 13.16 19.01
C THR A 535 54.79 13.58 20.09
N ASP A 536 55.01 14.89 20.27
CA ASP A 536 55.97 15.52 21.20
C ASP A 536 57.37 14.87 21.25
N LEU A 537 57.88 14.42 20.09
CA LEU A 537 59.16 13.73 19.99
C LEU A 537 60.31 14.63 20.48
N ALA A 538 60.95 14.22 21.57
CA ALA A 538 62.00 14.96 22.25
C ALA A 538 63.21 14.08 22.59
N LEU A 539 64.35 14.70 22.87
CA LEU A 539 65.59 14.02 23.26
C LEU A 539 66.09 14.62 24.59
N SER A 540 66.31 13.76 25.59
CA SER A 540 66.59 14.21 26.97
C SER A 540 67.90 15.00 27.15
N ALA A 541 68.87 14.80 26.26
CA ALA A 541 70.14 15.51 26.20
C ALA A 541 70.77 15.35 24.80
N ASN A 542 71.45 16.38 24.32
CA ASN A 542 72.01 16.46 22.96
C ASN A 542 73.52 16.79 22.93
N THR A 543 74.21 16.64 24.05
CA THR A 543 75.65 16.89 24.18
C THR A 543 76.38 15.65 24.69
N VAL A 544 77.62 15.47 24.24
CA VAL A 544 78.51 14.40 24.68
C VAL A 544 79.95 14.90 24.59
N ALA A 545 80.81 14.47 25.53
CA ALA A 545 82.24 14.77 25.45
C ALA A 545 82.89 13.97 24.31
N GLU A 546 83.79 14.60 23.54
CA GLU A 546 84.47 13.94 22.41
C GLU A 546 85.27 12.69 22.83
N ASN A 547 85.77 12.69 24.07
CA ASN A 547 86.58 11.60 24.64
C ASN A 547 85.73 10.53 25.33
N ALA A 548 84.39 10.59 25.22
CA ALA A 548 83.47 9.61 25.78
C ALA A 548 83.78 8.17 25.34
N ALA A 549 83.37 7.19 26.14
CA ALA A 549 83.56 5.79 25.82
C ALA A 549 82.46 5.29 24.86
N ASN A 550 82.74 4.19 24.15
CA ASN A 550 81.67 3.46 23.47
C ASN A 550 80.65 2.98 24.53
N GLY A 551 79.36 3.14 24.27
CA GLY A 551 78.29 2.89 25.23
C GLY A 551 77.98 4.06 26.18
N THR A 552 78.72 5.18 26.15
CA THR A 552 78.29 6.40 26.86
C THR A 552 76.96 6.90 26.28
N VAL A 553 75.97 7.10 27.15
CA VAL A 553 74.66 7.65 26.80
C VAL A 553 74.79 9.12 26.39
N VAL A 554 74.17 9.49 25.28
CA VAL A 554 74.06 10.88 24.80
C VAL A 554 72.74 11.49 25.27
N GLY A 555 71.65 10.72 25.17
CA GLY A 555 70.30 11.10 25.59
C GLY A 555 69.30 9.98 25.26
N THR A 556 68.07 10.11 25.76
CA THR A 556 66.99 9.17 25.49
C THR A 556 65.87 9.87 24.74
N VAL A 557 65.34 9.23 23.69
CA VAL A 557 64.20 9.71 22.92
C VAL A 557 62.91 9.43 23.67
N SER A 558 62.04 10.44 23.77
CA SER A 558 60.70 10.37 24.38
C SER A 558 59.65 10.93 23.42
N GLY A 559 58.37 10.73 23.73
CA GLY A 559 57.24 11.32 23.03
C GLY A 559 55.91 11.00 23.72
N THR A 560 54.83 11.54 23.19
CA THR A 560 53.42 11.28 23.53
C THR A 560 52.75 10.44 22.44
N ASP A 561 51.57 9.89 22.72
CA ASP A 561 50.87 8.88 21.92
C ASP A 561 49.48 8.73 22.54
N SER A 562 48.44 8.68 21.72
CA SER A 562 47.04 8.53 22.17
C SER A 562 46.77 7.08 22.57
N ASP A 563 47.21 6.16 21.71
CA ASP A 563 46.98 4.73 21.79
C ASP A 563 47.46 4.10 23.11
N THR A 564 46.51 3.64 23.91
CA THR A 564 46.81 3.10 25.24
C THR A 564 47.20 1.63 25.17
N GLY A 565 48.49 1.38 25.44
CA GLY A 565 49.08 0.04 25.47
C GLY A 565 50.13 -0.20 24.37
N ASP A 566 50.34 0.79 23.50
CA ASP A 566 51.09 0.58 22.28
C ASP A 566 52.63 0.56 22.45
N THR A 567 53.32 -0.17 21.58
CA THR A 567 54.72 -0.59 21.80
C THR A 567 55.68 0.09 20.82
N ARG A 568 56.18 1.25 21.23
CA ARG A 568 57.12 2.05 20.44
C ARG A 568 58.45 1.35 20.18
N THR A 569 58.83 1.30 18.90
CA THR A 569 60.16 0.87 18.44
C THR A 569 60.97 2.05 17.90
N TYR A 570 62.28 2.03 18.12
CA TYR A 570 63.19 3.14 17.82
C TYR A 570 64.31 2.72 16.85
N SER A 571 64.64 3.58 15.89
CA SER A 571 65.73 3.36 14.93
C SER A 571 66.43 4.66 14.52
N LEU A 572 67.69 4.57 14.09
CA LEU A 572 68.41 5.69 13.47
C LEU A 572 68.40 5.51 11.95
N THR A 573 67.76 6.43 11.24
CA THR A 573 67.85 6.53 9.77
C THR A 573 69.07 7.33 9.32
N ASP A 574 69.59 8.22 10.18
CA ASP A 574 70.96 8.73 10.13
C ASP A 574 71.62 8.57 11.50
N ASN A 575 72.79 7.93 11.53
CA ASN A 575 73.61 7.64 12.69
C ASN A 575 74.94 8.43 12.72
N ALA A 576 75.00 9.53 11.95
CA ALA A 576 76.15 10.40 11.73
C ALA A 576 77.39 9.67 11.17
N GLY A 577 77.19 8.64 10.36
CA GLY A 577 78.28 7.81 9.81
C GLY A 577 78.85 6.80 10.81
N GLY A 578 77.99 6.14 11.58
CA GLY A 578 78.37 5.10 12.56
C GLY A 578 78.91 5.63 13.88
N ARG A 579 78.69 6.90 14.21
CA ARG A 579 79.12 7.53 15.48
C ARG A 579 78.25 7.10 16.64
N PHE A 580 76.96 6.89 16.40
CA PHE A 580 75.95 6.64 17.41
C PHE A 580 75.12 5.39 17.11
N ALA A 581 74.54 4.80 18.15
CA ALA A 581 73.56 3.72 18.08
C ALA A 581 72.38 4.06 19.00
N ILE A 582 71.19 3.54 18.68
CA ILE A 582 69.98 3.66 19.51
C ILE A 582 69.53 2.28 19.99
N ASN A 583 69.08 2.19 21.23
CA ASN A 583 68.38 1.01 21.73
C ASN A 583 66.94 1.01 21.19
N SER A 584 66.54 -0.07 20.50
CA SER A 584 65.29 -0.13 19.76
C SER A 584 64.02 -0.24 20.62
N SER A 585 64.12 -0.55 21.93
CA SER A 585 62.98 -0.61 22.85
C SER A 585 62.99 0.47 23.93
N THR A 586 64.13 1.14 24.17
CA THR A 586 64.23 2.20 25.20
C THR A 586 64.49 3.60 24.64
N GLY A 587 64.71 3.75 23.33
CA GLY A 587 65.01 5.05 22.70
C GLY A 587 66.35 5.66 23.12
N GLN A 588 67.18 4.94 23.89
CA GLN A 588 68.46 5.45 24.41
C GLN A 588 69.52 5.52 23.30
N ILE A 589 70.03 6.72 23.02
CA ILE A 589 71.14 6.97 22.09
C ILE A 589 72.46 6.88 22.85
N THR A 590 73.42 6.16 22.29
CA THR A 590 74.77 5.92 22.84
C THR A 590 75.85 6.17 21.79
N VAL A 591 77.07 6.47 22.25
CA VAL A 591 78.27 6.51 21.40
C VAL A 591 78.59 5.09 20.91
N ALA A 592 78.46 4.85 19.61
CA ALA A 592 78.80 3.57 18.99
C ALA A 592 80.30 3.46 18.68
N ASN A 593 80.92 4.56 18.23
CA ASN A 593 82.35 4.61 17.98
C ASN A 593 82.98 5.96 18.36
N ARG A 594 83.64 5.99 19.52
CA ARG A 594 84.35 7.16 20.03
C ARG A 594 85.50 7.63 19.13
N SER A 595 86.11 6.76 18.32
CA SER A 595 87.27 7.15 17.49
C SER A 595 86.90 8.08 16.33
N LEU A 596 85.61 8.33 16.12
CA LEU A 596 85.10 9.28 15.15
C LEU A 596 84.84 10.66 15.78
N LEU A 597 84.57 10.72 17.09
CA LEU A 597 84.31 11.97 17.81
C LEU A 597 85.62 12.75 17.97
N ASN A 598 85.58 14.03 17.58
CA ASN A 598 86.72 14.94 17.57
C ASN A 598 86.17 16.36 17.43
N TYR A 599 86.31 17.19 18.46
CA TYR A 599 85.68 18.50 18.56
C TYR A 599 86.33 19.51 17.60
N GLU A 600 87.66 19.49 17.44
CA GLU A 600 88.36 20.32 16.45
C GLU A 600 87.99 20.01 15.00
N SER A 601 87.56 18.78 14.71
CA SER A 601 87.12 18.36 13.38
C SER A 601 85.66 18.68 13.09
N ALA A 602 84.77 18.59 14.09
CA ALA A 602 83.35 18.91 13.96
C ALA A 602 82.70 19.03 15.35
N THR A 603 82.18 20.21 15.67
CA THR A 603 81.55 20.52 16.96
C THR A 603 80.09 20.06 17.08
N SER A 604 79.49 19.57 15.99
CA SER A 604 78.11 19.05 15.96
C SER A 604 77.94 17.93 14.93
N HIS A 605 76.94 17.07 15.15
CA HIS A 605 76.56 15.97 14.29
C HIS A 605 75.02 15.90 14.20
N ASN A 606 74.50 15.65 13.00
CA ASN A 606 73.08 15.39 12.81
C ASN A 606 72.80 13.89 13.02
N LEU A 607 71.67 13.58 13.66
CA LEU A 607 71.09 12.25 13.73
C LEU A 607 69.64 12.37 13.27
N THR A 608 69.10 11.33 12.65
CA THR A 608 67.65 11.25 12.38
C THR A 608 67.11 9.98 13.01
N VAL A 609 66.17 10.14 13.94
CA VAL A 609 65.47 9.04 14.61
C VAL A 609 64.15 8.81 13.90
N ARG A 610 63.77 7.53 13.73
CA ARG A 610 62.39 7.12 13.45
C ARG A 610 61.86 6.34 14.66
N VAL A 611 60.70 6.76 15.14
CA VAL A 611 59.85 5.99 16.05
C VAL A 611 58.79 5.27 15.19
N THR A 612 58.35 4.07 15.56
CA THR A 612 57.33 3.31 14.83
C THR A 612 56.55 2.41 15.79
N LEU A 613 55.23 2.40 15.63
CA LEU A 613 54.29 1.53 16.35
C LEU A 613 54.02 0.23 15.57
N PRO A 614 53.63 -0.88 16.23
CA PRO A 614 52.90 -1.96 15.56
C PRO A 614 51.64 -1.43 14.88
N SER A 615 51.45 -1.73 13.59
CA SER A 615 50.19 -1.40 12.92
C SER A 615 49.08 -2.32 13.43
N MET A 616 48.14 -1.78 14.19
CA MET A 616 46.99 -2.46 14.79
C MET A 616 45.92 -2.83 13.74
N ILE A 617 46.28 -3.68 12.77
CA ILE A 617 45.34 -4.23 11.78
C ILE A 617 44.52 -5.37 12.43
N GLY A 618 43.45 -4.97 13.12
CA GLY A 618 42.34 -5.84 13.54
C GLY A 618 42.62 -6.69 14.79
N ARG A 619 41.76 -6.51 15.81
CA ARG A 619 41.59 -7.40 16.95
C ARG A 619 40.13 -7.48 17.38
#